data_AF-A0A2V1C3J4-F1
#
_entry.id   AF-A0A2V1C3J4-F1
#
_cell.length_a   1.000
_cell.length_b   1.000
_cell.length_c   1.000
_cell.angle_alpha   90.00
_cell.angle_beta   90.00
_cell.angle_gamma   90.00
#
_symmetry.space_group_name_H-M   'P 1'
#
loop_
_entity.id
_entity.type
_entity.pdbx_description
1 polymer ?
#
loop_
_entity_poly.entity_id
_entity_poly.type
_entity_poly.pdbx_seq_one_letter_code
_entity_poly.pdbx_strand_id
1 'polypeptide(L)'
;MSEPIPESIPTSADPRSKRPIKKRALSPRSQTASAITTLFSKPDQEIRIPGSTSLTPHSNPNGGPPEIVQNVQGSSAGAGSGEFHVYKASRRREYERLRGMDEE
;
A
#
# COMPACT_ATOMS: atom_id res chain seq x y z
N MET A 1 44.37 39.86 -10.34
CA MET A 1 43.68 38.57 -10.18
C MET A 1 44.50 37.75 -9.21
N SER A 2 44.03 37.53 -7.98
CA SER A 2 44.75 36.79 -6.93
C SER A 2 44.59 35.28 -7.13
N GLU A 3 45.69 34.53 -7.05
CA GLU A 3 45.73 33.07 -7.19
C GLU A 3 45.01 32.36 -6.03
N PRO A 4 44.41 31.17 -6.27
CA PRO A 4 43.76 30.39 -5.22
C PRO A 4 44.81 29.68 -4.36
N ILE A 5 45.08 30.24 -3.18
CA ILE A 5 45.93 29.63 -2.14
C ILE A 5 45.15 28.44 -1.52
N PRO A 6 45.79 27.30 -1.19
CA PRO A 6 45.12 26.12 -0.62
C PRO A 6 44.33 26.39 0.68
N GLU A 7 44.59 27.50 1.37
CA GLU A 7 43.84 27.93 2.57
C GLU A 7 42.46 28.53 2.24
N SER A 8 42.16 28.80 0.96
CA SER A 8 40.87 29.35 0.53
C SER A 8 39.84 28.29 0.12
N ILE A 9 40.13 27.01 0.36
CA ILE A 9 39.13 25.95 0.12
C ILE A 9 38.13 26.03 1.29
N PRO A 10 36.84 26.33 1.04
CA PRO A 10 35.86 26.34 2.10
C PRO A 10 35.82 24.95 2.74
N THR A 11 35.92 24.89 4.08
CA THR A 11 35.96 23.63 4.85
C THR A 11 34.73 22.72 4.64
N SER A 12 33.71 23.22 3.93
CA SER A 12 32.54 22.45 3.47
C SER A 12 32.84 21.53 2.27
N ALA A 13 33.93 21.75 1.54
CA ALA A 13 34.33 20.96 0.37
C ALA A 13 35.41 19.90 0.69
N ASP A 14 35.90 19.83 1.93
CA ASP A 14 36.90 18.84 2.35
C ASP A 14 36.28 17.44 2.52
N PRO A 15 36.67 16.43 1.71
CA PRO A 15 36.14 15.06 1.82
C PRO A 15 36.49 14.35 3.13
N ARG A 16 37.44 14.86 3.92
CA ARG A 16 37.79 14.32 5.25
C ARG A 16 36.88 14.85 6.37
N SER A 17 36.04 15.84 6.09
CA SER A 17 35.10 16.44 7.03
C SER A 17 33.91 15.52 7.30
N LYS A 18 33.77 15.03 8.54
CA LYS A 18 32.62 14.23 9.01
C LYS A 18 31.41 15.09 9.45
N ARG A 19 31.28 16.32 8.92
CA ARG A 19 30.17 17.19 9.27
C ARG A 19 28.85 16.64 8.71
N PRO A 20 27.74 16.68 9.47
CA PRO A 20 26.45 16.27 8.96
C PRO A 20 26.03 17.18 7.81
N ILE A 21 25.94 16.62 6.60
CA ILE A 21 25.50 17.37 5.42
C ILE A 21 23.99 17.60 5.55
N LYS A 22 23.57 18.86 5.47
CA LYS A 22 22.15 19.23 5.43
C LYS A 22 21.53 18.63 4.17
N LYS A 23 20.83 17.49 4.31
CA LYS A 23 20.07 16.88 3.23
C LYS A 23 19.01 17.88 2.78
N ARG A 24 19.13 18.37 1.54
CA ARG A 24 18.12 19.26 0.95
C ARG A 24 16.83 18.45 0.77
N ALA A 25 15.70 18.99 1.21
CA ALA A 25 14.40 18.40 0.91
C ALA A 25 14.23 18.38 -0.62
N LEU A 26 14.08 17.20 -1.21
CA LEU A 26 13.94 17.08 -2.66
C LEU A 26 12.61 17.70 -3.08
N SER A 27 12.67 18.68 -3.98
CA SER A 27 11.50 19.17 -4.71
C SER A 27 10.75 17.99 -5.34
N PRO A 28 9.40 18.04 -5.46
CA PRO A 28 8.63 17.01 -6.14
C PRO A 28 9.21 16.60 -7.50
N ARG A 29 9.69 17.58 -8.29
CA ARG A 29 10.36 17.32 -9.59
C ARG A 29 11.64 16.51 -9.46
N SER A 30 12.43 16.76 -8.41
CA SER A 30 13.66 16.02 -8.15
C SER A 30 13.38 14.58 -7.73
N GLN A 31 12.28 14.33 -7.03
CA GLN A 31 11.86 12.97 -6.67
C GLN A 31 11.42 12.19 -7.91
N THR A 32 10.60 12.81 -8.78
CA THR A 32 10.21 12.21 -10.06
C THR A 32 11.41 11.92 -10.96
N ALA A 33 12.36 12.87 -11.07
CA ALA A 33 13.57 12.66 -11.86
C ALA A 33 14.40 11.47 -11.34
N SER A 34 14.57 11.36 -10.01
CA SER A 34 15.24 10.22 -9.39
C SER A 34 14.53 8.89 -9.72
N ALA A 35 13.21 8.83 -9.57
CA ALA A 35 12.43 7.63 -9.91
C ALA A 35 12.59 7.23 -11.39
N ILE A 36 12.56 8.21 -12.30
CA ILE A 36 12.79 7.97 -13.73
C ILE A 36 14.21 7.41 -13.98
N THR A 37 15.24 7.99 -13.36
CA THR A 37 16.61 7.48 -13.50
C THR A 37 16.76 6.05 -12.98
N THR A 38 16.05 5.68 -11.90
CA THR A 38 16.07 4.29 -11.41
C THR A 38 15.41 3.31 -12.36
N LEU A 39 14.32 3.70 -13.02
CA LEU A 39 13.62 2.85 -14.00
C LEU A 39 14.48 2.61 -15.24
N PHE A 40 15.19 3.64 -15.72
CA PHE A 40 16.08 3.51 -16.87
C PHE A 40 17.37 2.70 -16.60
N SER A 41 17.69 2.41 -15.33
CA SER A 41 18.89 1.62 -15.01
C SER A 41 18.80 0.16 -15.48
N LYS A 42 17.59 -0.38 -15.67
CA LYS A 42 17.32 -1.75 -16.13
C LYS A 42 16.09 -1.79 -17.05
N PRO A 43 16.23 -1.39 -18.33
CA PRO A 43 15.10 -1.29 -19.24
C PRO A 43 14.46 -2.65 -19.58
N ASP A 44 15.23 -3.75 -19.53
CA ASP A 44 14.74 -5.09 -19.85
C ASP A 44 13.95 -5.75 -18.69
N GLN A 45 13.91 -5.12 -17.51
CA GLN A 45 13.22 -5.67 -16.36
C GLN A 45 11.70 -5.49 -16.51
N GLU A 46 10.97 -6.60 -16.44
CA GLU A 46 9.50 -6.57 -16.42
C GLU A 46 8.99 -5.82 -15.18
N ILE A 47 8.23 -4.75 -15.39
CA ILE A 47 7.62 -3.97 -14.32
C ILE A 47 6.20 -4.49 -14.09
N ARG A 48 5.98 -5.12 -12.94
CA ARG A 48 4.64 -5.46 -12.46
C ARG A 48 3.93 -4.20 -12.01
N ILE A 49 3.19 -3.57 -12.92
CA ILE A 49 2.19 -2.58 -12.55
C ILE A 49 1.14 -3.36 -11.74
N PRO A 50 0.79 -2.93 -10.51
CA PRO A 50 -0.33 -3.55 -9.83
C PRO A 50 -1.53 -3.43 -10.76
N GLY A 51 -2.03 -4.57 -11.25
CA GLY A 51 -3.28 -4.60 -12.01
C GLY A 51 -4.34 -3.87 -11.20
N SER A 52 -5.30 -3.21 -11.86
CA SER A 52 -6.41 -2.54 -11.19
C SER A 52 -7.14 -3.54 -10.28
N THR A 53 -6.68 -3.67 -9.04
CA THR A 53 -7.21 -4.60 -8.05
C THR A 53 -8.65 -4.22 -7.70
N SER A 54 -9.03 -2.96 -7.97
CA SER A 54 -10.40 -2.46 -7.93
C SER A 54 -11.37 -3.14 -8.90
N LEU A 55 -10.91 -3.81 -9.95
CA LEU A 55 -11.78 -4.49 -10.93
C LEU A 55 -11.87 -6.01 -10.72
N THR A 56 -11.13 -6.56 -9.77
CA THR A 56 -11.45 -7.91 -9.31
C THR A 56 -12.67 -7.81 -8.38
N PRO A 57 -13.81 -8.46 -8.68
CA PRO A 57 -15.01 -8.41 -7.82
C PRO A 57 -14.78 -9.06 -6.45
N HIS A 58 -13.56 -9.55 -6.18
CA HIS A 58 -13.14 -10.24 -4.97
C HIS A 58 -12.20 -9.43 -4.08
N SER A 59 -11.82 -8.18 -4.43
CA SER A 59 -10.92 -7.38 -3.59
C SER A 59 -11.61 -6.44 -2.60
N ASN A 60 -12.94 -6.42 -2.54
CA ASN A 60 -13.58 -5.96 -1.32
C ASN A 60 -13.31 -7.05 -0.28
N PRO A 61 -12.59 -6.77 0.83
CA PRO A 61 -12.51 -7.72 1.94
C PRO A 61 -13.91 -8.04 2.49
N ASN A 62 -14.86 -7.14 2.22
CA ASN A 62 -16.30 -7.27 2.45
C ASN A 62 -17.06 -7.50 1.13
N GLY A 63 -16.63 -8.46 0.30
CA GLY A 63 -17.40 -8.87 -0.87
C GLY A 63 -18.88 -9.00 -0.52
N GLY A 64 -19.76 -8.46 -1.37
CA GLY A 64 -21.20 -8.44 -1.12
C GLY A 64 -21.72 -9.84 -0.73
N PRO A 65 -22.80 -9.93 0.07
CA PRO A 65 -23.37 -11.22 0.44
C PRO A 65 -23.59 -12.10 -0.81
N PRO A 66 -23.27 -13.40 -0.75
CA PRO A 66 -23.50 -14.29 -1.89
C PRO A 66 -24.98 -14.27 -2.27
N GLU A 67 -25.27 -14.14 -3.57
CA GLU A 67 -26.65 -14.03 -4.07
C GLU A 67 -27.46 -15.32 -3.83
N ILE A 68 -26.81 -16.48 -3.86
CA ILE A 68 -27.46 -17.79 -3.72
C ILE A 68 -26.71 -18.61 -2.67
N VAL A 69 -27.44 -19.03 -1.63
CA VAL A 69 -26.97 -19.98 -0.62
C VAL A 69 -27.61 -21.34 -0.92
N GLN A 70 -26.81 -22.31 -1.36
CA GLN A 70 -27.31 -23.60 -1.84
C GLN A 70 -27.62 -24.60 -0.72
N ASN A 71 -27.15 -24.36 0.51
CA ASN A 71 -27.20 -25.31 1.62
C ASN A 71 -28.24 -24.95 2.69
N VAL A 72 -29.32 -24.26 2.32
CA VAL A 72 -30.39 -23.85 3.25
C VAL A 72 -31.23 -25.06 3.66
N GLN A 73 -31.28 -25.33 4.97
CA GLN A 73 -32.16 -26.35 5.55
C GLN A 73 -33.60 -25.84 5.62
N GLY A 74 -34.58 -26.75 5.61
CA GLY A 74 -36.01 -26.38 5.61
C GLY A 74 -36.42 -25.51 6.80
N SER A 75 -37.44 -24.67 6.63
CA SER A 75 -37.82 -23.65 7.62
C SER A 75 -38.29 -24.21 8.97
N SER A 76 -38.79 -25.44 8.99
CA SER A 76 -39.17 -26.17 10.21
C SER A 76 -38.13 -27.20 10.66
N ALA A 77 -36.98 -27.28 9.99
CA ALA A 77 -35.91 -28.18 10.36
C ALA A 77 -35.29 -27.75 11.72
N GLY A 78 -34.91 -28.72 12.54
CA GLY A 78 -34.23 -28.47 13.80
C GLY A 78 -32.82 -27.89 13.62
N ALA A 79 -32.28 -27.28 14.67
CA ALA A 79 -30.93 -26.74 14.66
C ALA A 79 -29.89 -27.88 14.53
N GLY A 80 -29.12 -27.86 13.45
CA GLY A 80 -27.99 -28.77 13.25
C GLY A 80 -26.77 -28.37 14.08
N SER A 81 -25.81 -29.28 14.25
CA SER A 81 -24.56 -29.03 15.00
C SER A 81 -23.70 -27.91 14.41
N GLY A 82 -23.80 -27.67 13.10
CA GLY A 82 -23.08 -26.61 12.40
C GLY A 82 -23.74 -25.23 12.45
N GLU A 83 -25.01 -25.14 12.86
CA GLU A 83 -25.80 -23.90 12.76
C GLU A 83 -25.21 -22.77 13.62
N PHE A 84 -24.63 -23.13 14.78
CA PHE A 84 -23.92 -22.19 15.62
C PHE A 84 -22.75 -21.52 14.89
N HIS A 85 -22.00 -22.27 14.07
CA HIS A 85 -20.86 -21.72 13.33
C HIS A 85 -21.30 -20.86 12.15
N VAL A 86 -22.38 -21.24 11.47
CA VAL A 86 -23.01 -20.42 10.42
C VAL A 86 -23.42 -19.06 11.00
N TYR A 87 -24.12 -19.07 12.14
CA TYR A 87 -24.50 -17.85 12.85
C TYR A 87 -23.31 -17.00 13.28
N LYS A 88 -22.27 -17.61 13.85
CA LYS A 88 -21.06 -16.90 14.28
C LYS A 88 -20.37 -16.19 13.11
N ALA A 89 -20.30 -16.83 11.95
CA ALA A 89 -19.70 -16.25 10.75
C ALA A 89 -20.58 -15.14 10.16
N SER A 90 -21.90 -15.34 10.07
CA SER A 90 -22.82 -14.33 9.55
C SER A 90 -22.87 -13.09 10.43
N ARG A 91 -22.92 -13.26 11.77
CA ARG A 91 -22.89 -12.14 12.72
C ARG A 91 -21.61 -11.32 12.60
N ARG A 92 -20.45 -11.96 12.45
CA ARG A 92 -19.18 -11.27 12.26
C ARG A 92 -19.20 -10.42 10.98
N ARG A 93 -19.63 -11.01 9.87
CA ARG A 93 -19.75 -10.31 8.57
C ARG A 93 -20.67 -9.10 8.66
N GLU A 94 -21.78 -9.23 9.39
CA GLU A 94 -22.75 -8.13 9.52
C GLU A 94 -22.22 -6.98 10.40
N TYR A 95 -21.47 -7.28 11.46
CA TYR A 95 -20.80 -6.23 12.25
C TYR A 95 -19.71 -5.51 11.46
N GLU A 96 -18.94 -6.23 10.64
CA GLU A 96 -17.96 -5.62 9.75
C GLU A 96 -18.64 -4.72 8.70
N ARG A 97 -19.81 -5.14 8.17
CA ARG A 97 -20.63 -4.33 7.25
C ARG A 97 -21.16 -3.06 7.91
N LEU A 98 -21.75 -3.17 9.10
CA LEU A 98 -22.27 -2.02 9.86
C LEU A 98 -21.14 -1.06 10.22
N ARG A 99 -20.02 -1.60 10.72
CA ARG A 99 -18.85 -0.80 11.04
C ARG A 99 -18.30 -0.04 9.82
N GLY A 100 -18.23 -0.69 8.66
CA GLY A 100 -17.80 -0.03 7.43
C GLY A 100 -18.77 1.07 6.97
N MET A 101 -20.07 0.93 7.25
CA MET A 101 -21.09 1.94 6.95
C MET A 101 -21.05 3.12 7.93
N ASP A 102 -20.68 2.89 9.18
CA ASP A 102 -20.54 3.93 10.21
C ASP A 102 -19.24 4.73 10.09
N GLU A 103 -18.20 4.14 9.47
CA GLU A 103 -16.89 4.76 9.25
C GLU A 103 -16.83 5.65 7.98
N GLU A 104 -17.83 5.56 7.10
CA GLU A 104 -18.01 6.37 5.89
C GLU A 104 -18.75 7.69 6.18
#